data_AF-A0A7D4TX65-F1
#
_entry.id   AF-A0A7D4TX65-F1
#
_cell.length_a   1.000
_cell.length_b   1.000
_cell.length_c   1.000
_cell.angle_alpha   90.00
_cell.angle_beta   90.00
_cell.angle_gamma   90.00
#
_symmetry.space_group_name_H-M   'P 1'
#
loop_
_entity.id
_entity.type
_entity.pdbx_description
1 polymer ?
#
loop_
_entity_poly.entity_id
_entity_poly.type
_entity_poly.pdbx_seq_one_letter_code
_entity_poly.pdbx_strand_id
1 'polypeptide(L)'
;MLKAIKHYWWLLFFSAYWTAVQWGEKRNPRNTAIYHFTFLILLNLSGILQIGLLYNIKLSGLQFTVFCALPAFIIPYLAFKKGRTYHERFLEFYYLNNPTYRKSRMIRVIGSLTLSIAFNSGIAILRNVTHSL
;
A
#
# COMPACT_ATOMS: atom_id res chain seq x y z
N MET A 1 0.99 -17.58 -7.14
CA MET A 1 0.42 -16.21 -7.21
C MET A 1 0.18 -15.60 -5.82
N LEU A 2 -0.72 -16.15 -4.99
CA LEU A 2 -1.02 -15.60 -3.64
C LEU A 2 0.20 -15.47 -2.72
N LYS A 3 1.14 -16.42 -2.74
CA LYS A 3 2.40 -16.34 -1.97
C LYS A 3 3.27 -15.15 -2.39
N ALA A 4 3.39 -14.88 -3.69
CA ALA A 4 4.17 -13.78 -4.23
C ALA A 4 3.56 -12.42 -3.87
N ILE A 5 2.23 -12.28 -3.96
CA ILE A 5 1.51 -11.07 -3.55
C ILE A 5 1.72 -10.80 -2.06
N LYS A 6 1.58 -11.83 -1.21
CA LYS A 6 1.84 -11.70 0.23
C LYS A 6 3.30 -11.29 0.50
N HIS A 7 4.26 -11.90 -0.19
CA HIS A 7 5.68 -11.55 -0.04
C HIS A 7 5.96 -10.11 -0.48
N TYR A 8 5.36 -9.64 -1.58
CA TYR A 8 5.48 -8.26 -2.04
C TYR A 8 4.98 -7.25 -0.99
N TRP A 9 3.83 -7.52 -0.36
CA TRP A 9 3.31 -6.68 0.72
C TRP A 9 4.24 -6.67 1.94
N TRP A 10 4.80 -7.81 2.33
CA TRP A 10 5.81 -7.85 3.39
C TRP A 10 7.09 -7.09 3.01
N LEU A 11 7.54 -7.23 1.77
CA LEU A 11 8.73 -6.53 1.26
C LEU A 11 8.52 -5.01 1.29
N LEU A 12 7.36 -4.54 0.87
CA LEU A 12 7.01 -3.12 0.90
C LEU A 12 6.89 -2.62 2.35
N PHE A 13 6.27 -3.41 3.23
CA PHE A 13 6.14 -3.09 4.66
C PHE A 13 7.49 -2.96 5.34
N PHE A 14 8.37 -3.95 5.21
CA PHE A 14 9.70 -3.88 5.81
C PHE A 14 10.60 -2.85 5.13
N SER A 15 10.38 -2.53 3.85
CA SER A 15 11.04 -1.40 3.21
C SER A 15 10.66 -0.07 3.87
N ALA A 16 9.37 0.14 4.16
CA ALA A 16 8.89 1.31 4.88
C ALA A 16 9.40 1.33 6.34
N TYR A 17 9.38 0.19 7.03
CA TYR A 17 9.92 0.03 8.39
C TYR A 17 11.38 0.46 8.48
N TRP A 18 12.25 -0.12 7.66
CA TRP A 18 13.69 0.19 7.72
C TRP A 18 14.00 1.59 7.21
N THR A 19 13.16 2.15 6.33
CA THR A 19 13.26 3.56 5.95
C THR A 19 12.90 4.48 7.12
N ALA A 20 11.86 4.16 7.89
CA ALA A 20 11.49 4.90 9.09
C ALA A 20 12.60 4.83 10.17
N VAL A 21 13.17 3.65 10.41
CA VAL A 21 14.35 3.49 11.29
C VAL A 21 15.50 4.39 10.85
N GLN A 22 15.80 4.40 9.54
CA GLN A 22 16.88 5.21 8.97
C GLN A 22 16.62 6.72 9.07
N TRP A 23 15.37 7.15 9.07
CA TRP A 23 14.99 8.56 9.29
C TRP A 23 14.94 8.96 10.76
N GLY A 24 15.33 8.07 11.68
CA GLY A 24 15.45 8.37 13.09
C GLY A 24 14.17 8.14 13.89
N GLU A 25 13.20 7.39 13.35
CA GLU A 25 12.00 7.00 14.11
C GLU A 25 12.37 5.94 15.16
N LYS A 26 12.63 6.40 16.39
CA LYS A 26 13.10 5.55 17.50
C LYS A 26 11.97 4.94 18.34
N ARG A 27 10.77 5.55 18.36
CA ARG A 27 9.69 5.10 19.25
C ARG A 27 8.91 3.94 18.66
N ASN A 28 8.49 4.03 17.39
CA ASN A 28 7.71 2.97 16.78
C ASN A 28 7.78 2.95 15.24
N PRO A 29 8.91 2.51 14.65
CA PRO A 29 9.07 2.39 13.19
C PRO A 29 8.04 1.45 12.55
N ARG A 30 7.51 0.49 13.32
CA ARG A 30 6.40 -0.38 12.90
C ARG A 30 5.12 0.41 12.68
N ASN A 31 4.76 1.32 13.57
CA ASN A 31 3.58 2.17 13.36
C ASN A 31 3.75 3.08 12.14
N THR A 32 4.94 3.64 11.91
CA THR A 32 5.22 4.45 10.71
C THR A 32 5.05 3.64 9.42
N ALA A 33 5.54 2.40 9.39
CA ALA A 33 5.32 1.49 8.27
C ALA A 33 3.83 1.15 8.07
N ILE A 34 3.09 0.96 9.18
CA ILE A 34 1.63 0.76 9.14
C ILE A 34 0.93 2.00 8.56
N TYR A 35 1.30 3.21 8.98
CA TYR A 35 0.72 4.44 8.44
C TYR A 35 0.97 4.60 6.94
N HIS A 36 2.18 4.31 6.46
CA HIS A 36 2.49 4.29 5.03
C HIS A 36 1.56 3.34 4.28
N PHE A 37 1.36 2.14 4.83
CA PHE A 37 0.45 1.14 4.27
C PHE A 37 -1.00 1.60 4.26
N THR A 38 -1.50 2.10 5.39
CA THR A 38 -2.87 2.61 5.50
C THR A 38 -3.10 3.73 4.50
N PHE A 39 -2.14 4.64 4.35
CA PHE A 39 -2.24 5.72 3.38
C PHE A 39 -2.32 5.21 1.94
N LEU A 40 -1.45 4.27 1.55
CA LEU A 40 -1.52 3.64 0.22
C LEU A 40 -2.86 2.95 -0.03
N ILE A 41 -3.39 2.23 0.97
CA ILE A 41 -4.68 1.55 0.87
C ILE A 41 -5.80 2.56 0.61
N LEU A 42 -5.87 3.61 1.43
CA LEU A 42 -6.90 4.65 1.30
C LEU A 42 -6.82 5.36 -0.05
N LEU A 43 -5.61 5.68 -0.51
CA LEU A 43 -5.40 6.32 -1.80
C LEU A 43 -5.79 5.42 -2.98
N ASN A 44 -5.49 4.12 -2.92
CA ASN A 44 -5.92 3.20 -3.98
C ASN A 44 -7.43 2.95 -3.95
N LEU A 45 -8.04 2.86 -2.75
CA LEU A 45 -9.49 2.77 -2.59
C LEU A 45 -10.19 4.01 -3.18
N SER A 46 -9.68 5.22 -2.94
CA SER A 46 -10.27 6.43 -3.53
C SER A 46 -10.23 6.41 -5.06
N GLY A 47 -9.17 5.88 -5.67
CA GLY A 47 -9.06 5.76 -7.12
C GLY A 47 -10.07 4.76 -7.69
N ILE A 48 -10.22 3.58 -7.04
CA ILE A 48 -11.22 2.58 -7.42
C ILE A 48 -12.64 3.17 -7.33
N LEU A 49 -12.92 3.94 -6.27
CA LEU A 49 -14.21 4.62 -6.12
C LEU A 49 -14.49 5.59 -7.29
N GLN A 50 -13.49 6.39 -7.67
CA GLN A 50 -13.60 7.34 -8.77
C GLN A 50 -13.82 6.65 -10.13
N ILE A 51 -13.18 5.50 -10.37
CA ILE A 51 -13.44 4.69 -11.58
C ILE A 51 -14.91 4.24 -11.62
N GLY A 52 -15.42 3.70 -10.50
CA GLY A 52 -16.80 3.25 -10.47
C GLY A 52 -17.81 4.38 -10.72
N LEU A 53 -17.52 5.58 -10.24
CA LEU A 53 -18.30 6.78 -10.56
C LEU A 53 -18.20 7.18 -12.03
N LEU A 54 -17.01 7.11 -12.64
CA LEU A 54 -16.81 7.44 -14.06
C LEU A 54 -17.65 6.56 -15.00
N TYR A 55 -17.78 5.27 -14.69
CA TYR A 55 -18.53 4.31 -15.51
C TYR A 55 -20.00 4.15 -15.08
N ASN A 56 -20.53 5.06 -14.25
CA ASN A 56 -21.90 4.99 -13.72
C ASN A 56 -22.25 3.60 -13.13
N ILE A 57 -21.25 2.92 -12.53
CA ILE A 57 -21.48 1.63 -11.87
C ILE A 57 -22.42 1.90 -10.70
N LYS A 58 -23.57 1.20 -10.67
CA LYS A 58 -24.54 1.32 -9.56
C LYS A 58 -23.82 1.16 -8.23
N LEU A 59 -24.23 1.95 -7.23
CA LEU A 59 -23.62 1.98 -5.90
C LEU A 59 -23.41 0.57 -5.30
N SER A 60 -24.31 -0.37 -5.60
CA SER A 60 -24.24 -1.79 -5.20
C SER A 60 -23.06 -2.56 -5.82
N GLY A 61 -22.74 -2.34 -7.10
CA GLY A 61 -21.58 -2.96 -7.75
C GLY A 61 -20.26 -2.38 -7.24
N LEU A 62 -20.27 -1.07 -6.96
CA LEU A 62 -19.13 -0.33 -6.43
C LEU A 62 -18.80 -0.74 -4.98
N GLN A 63 -19.82 -0.94 -4.15
CA GLN A 63 -19.70 -1.54 -2.82
C GLN A 63 -19.14 -2.96 -2.90
N PHE A 64 -19.62 -3.79 -3.84
CA PHE A 64 -19.10 -5.16 -4.02
C PHE A 64 -17.61 -5.17 -4.36
N THR A 65 -17.15 -4.32 -5.28
CA THR A 65 -15.73 -4.20 -5.62
C THR A 65 -14.87 -3.78 -4.42
N VAL A 66 -15.34 -2.81 -3.62
CA VAL A 66 -14.65 -2.40 -2.39
C VAL A 66 -14.63 -3.54 -1.36
N PHE A 67 -15.73 -4.26 -1.18
CA PHE A 67 -15.81 -5.43 -0.29
C PHE A 67 -14.90 -6.58 -0.74
N CYS A 68 -14.76 -6.82 -2.04
CA CYS A 68 -13.82 -7.82 -2.56
C CYS A 68 -12.36 -7.39 -2.44
N ALA A 69 -12.07 -6.08 -2.50
CA ALA A 69 -10.72 -5.55 -2.34
C ALA A 69 -10.29 -5.44 -0.86
N LEU A 70 -11.24 -5.24 0.05
CA LEU A 70 -11.02 -5.11 1.49
C LEU A 70 -10.16 -6.23 2.10
N PRO A 71 -10.41 -7.53 1.84
CA PRO A 71 -9.56 -8.62 2.31
C PRO A 71 -8.10 -8.50 1.86
N ALA A 72 -7.84 -8.02 0.64
CA ALA A 72 -6.48 -7.84 0.13
C ALA A 72 -5.70 -6.77 0.91
N PHE A 73 -6.40 -5.85 1.58
CA PHE A 73 -5.83 -4.75 2.36
C PHE A 73 -5.87 -4.99 3.88
N ILE A 74 -6.96 -5.56 4.40
CA ILE A 74 -7.16 -5.85 5.83
C ILE A 74 -6.30 -7.02 6.29
N ILE A 75 -6.20 -8.10 5.49
CA ILE A 75 -5.46 -9.30 5.91
C ILE A 75 -3.97 -8.98 6.15
N PRO A 76 -3.27 -8.25 5.25
CA PRO A 76 -1.91 -7.79 5.53
C PRO A 76 -1.85 -6.88 6.76
N TYR A 77 -2.76 -5.92 6.92
CA TYR A 77 -2.79 -5.04 8.10
C TYR A 77 -2.91 -5.80 9.43
N LEU A 78 -3.84 -6.76 9.52
CA LEU A 78 -4.00 -7.60 10.70
C LEU A 78 -2.75 -8.48 10.93
N ALA A 79 -2.12 -8.96 9.87
CA ALA A 79 -0.87 -9.71 9.95
C ALA A 79 0.30 -8.83 10.44
N PHE A 80 0.36 -7.56 10.04
CA PHE A 80 1.34 -6.59 10.52
C PHE A 80 1.14 -6.23 11.99
N LYS A 81 -0.10 -6.34 12.52
CA LYS A 81 -0.45 -6.10 13.93
C LYS A 81 -0.22 -7.32 14.82
N LYS A 82 -0.32 -8.54 14.30
CA LYS A 82 -0.15 -9.79 15.08
C LYS A 82 1.34 -10.11 15.35
N GLY A 83 1.73 -10.15 16.62
CA GLY A 83 3.14 -10.26 17.04
C GLY A 83 3.89 -11.50 16.53
N ARG A 84 3.26 -12.69 16.52
CA ARG A 84 3.92 -13.95 16.13
C ARG A 84 4.32 -13.97 14.64
N THR A 85 3.38 -13.68 13.75
CA THR A 85 3.64 -13.62 12.30
C THR A 85 4.58 -12.48 11.93
N TYR A 86 4.46 -11.33 12.63
CA TYR A 86 5.40 -10.23 12.46
C TYR A 86 6.83 -10.63 12.79
N HIS A 87 7.07 -11.32 13.91
CA HIS A 87 8.41 -11.69 14.35
C HIS A 87 9.08 -12.67 13.38
N GLU A 88 8.36 -13.71 12.94
CA GLU A 88 8.85 -14.66 11.93
C GLU A 88 9.27 -13.96 10.63
N ARG A 89 8.44 -13.02 10.15
CA ARG A 89 8.73 -12.26 8.93
C ARG A 89 9.81 -11.20 9.15
N PHE A 90 9.93 -10.63 10.34
CA PHE A 90 10.97 -9.65 10.65
C PHE A 90 12.37 -10.23 10.41
N LEU A 91 12.60 -11.47 10.82
CA LEU A 91 13.86 -12.18 10.58
C LEU A 91 14.11 -12.41 9.08
N GLU A 92 13.08 -12.84 8.34
CA GLU A 92 13.16 -13.05 6.88
C GLU A 92 13.56 -11.77 6.13
N PHE A 93 13.08 -10.61 6.58
CA PHE A 93 13.35 -9.32 5.94
C PHE A 93 14.40 -8.47 6.65
N TYR A 94 15.15 -9.04 7.61
CA TYR A 94 16.20 -8.31 8.33
C TYR A 94 17.34 -7.86 7.41
N TYR A 95 17.60 -8.60 6.32
CA TYR A 95 18.59 -8.23 5.31
C TYR A 95 18.34 -6.83 4.72
N LEU A 96 17.08 -6.37 4.72
CA LEU A 96 16.74 -5.02 4.28
C LEU A 96 17.32 -3.93 5.17
N ASN A 97 17.80 -4.20 6.39
CA ASN A 97 18.50 -3.20 7.19
C ASN A 97 19.84 -2.78 6.57
N ASN A 98 20.46 -3.67 5.78
CA ASN A 98 21.78 -3.43 5.22
C ASN A 98 21.81 -2.16 4.34
N PRO A 99 22.82 -1.28 4.47
CA PRO A 99 22.99 -0.07 3.68
C PRO A 99 22.92 -0.29 2.16
N THR A 100 23.38 -1.44 1.66
CA THR A 100 23.33 -1.79 0.23
C THR A 100 21.90 -1.76 -0.34
N TYR A 101 20.89 -2.08 0.48
CA TYR A 101 19.49 -2.05 0.06
C TYR A 101 18.82 -0.68 0.24
N ARG A 102 19.52 0.35 0.74
CA ARG A 102 18.94 1.67 1.06
C ARG A 102 18.20 2.29 -0.12
N LYS A 103 18.86 2.37 -1.27
CA LYS A 103 18.27 2.91 -2.50
C LYS A 103 17.04 2.10 -2.92
N SER A 104 17.14 0.77 -2.88
CA SER A 104 16.04 -0.13 -3.24
C SER A 104 14.82 0.03 -2.32
N ARG A 105 15.03 0.17 -1.00
CA ARG A 105 13.95 0.45 -0.03
C ARG A 105 13.25 1.77 -0.34
N MET A 106 14.02 2.85 -0.49
CA MET A 106 13.47 4.18 -0.77
C MET A 106 12.69 4.21 -2.09
N ILE A 107 13.22 3.56 -3.14
CA ILE A 107 12.50 3.42 -4.43
C ILE A 107 11.18 2.68 -4.25
N ARG A 108 11.14 1.61 -3.45
CA ARG A 108 9.87 0.91 -3.18
C ARG A 108 8.87 1.79 -2.44
N VAL A 109 9.31 2.49 -1.39
CA VAL A 109 8.45 3.36 -0.57
C VAL A 109 7.92 4.53 -1.39
N ILE A 110 8.82 5.33 -1.98
CA ILE A 110 8.47 6.50 -2.78
C ILE A 110 7.74 6.07 -4.05
N GLY A 111 8.24 5.05 -4.75
CA GLY A 111 7.64 4.55 -5.98
C GLY A 111 6.21 4.05 -5.78
N SER A 112 5.92 3.35 -4.67
CA SER A 112 4.55 2.93 -4.36
C SER A 112 3.61 4.11 -4.12
N LEU A 113 4.10 5.17 -3.48
CA LEU A 113 3.35 6.40 -3.23
C LEU A 113 3.09 7.15 -4.53
N THR A 114 4.14 7.40 -5.31
CA THR A 114 4.07 8.09 -6.61
C THR A 114 3.14 7.35 -7.57
N LEU A 115 3.24 6.02 -7.65
CA LEU A 115 2.36 5.22 -8.51
C LEU A 115 0.89 5.33 -8.08
N SER A 116 0.62 5.32 -6.78
CA SER A 116 -0.75 5.46 -6.26
C SER A 116 -1.33 6.85 -6.50
N ILE A 117 -0.50 7.90 -6.38
CA ILE A 117 -0.89 9.28 -6.73
C ILE A 117 -1.14 9.39 -8.22
N ALA A 118 -0.22 8.91 -9.07
CA ALA A 118 -0.34 8.96 -10.52
C ALA A 118 -1.60 8.22 -11.00
N PHE A 119 -1.91 7.06 -10.40
CA PHE A 119 -3.15 6.34 -10.66
C PHE A 119 -4.39 7.21 -10.39
N ASN A 120 -4.48 7.84 -9.21
CA ASN A 120 -5.61 8.72 -8.88
C ASN A 120 -5.69 9.95 -9.77
N SER A 121 -4.55 10.61 -10.04
CA SER A 121 -4.50 11.78 -10.93
C SER A 121 -4.91 11.43 -12.35
N GLY A 122 -4.49 10.27 -12.87
CA GLY A 122 -4.90 9.77 -14.19
C GLY A 122 -6.41 9.58 -14.29
N ILE A 123 -7.04 9.00 -13.27
CA ILE A 123 -8.51 8.83 -13.22
C ILE A 123 -9.22 10.19 -13.19
N ALA A 124 -8.72 11.14 -12.38
CA ALA A 124 -9.29 12.48 -12.30
C ALA A 124 -9.21 13.22 -13.64
N ILE A 125 -8.07 13.12 -14.34
CA ILE A 125 -7.90 13.69 -15.69
C ILE A 125 -8.87 13.04 -16.68
N LEU A 126 -8.95 11.71 -16.70
CA LEU A 126 -9.89 10.97 -17.58
C LEU A 126 -11.33 11.41 -17.35
N ARG A 127 -11.73 11.59 -16.09
CA ARG A 127 -13.06 12.06 -15.72
C ARG A 127 -13.34 13.46 -16.28
N ASN A 128 -12.42 14.40 -16.13
CA ASN A 128 -12.60 15.76 -16.62
C ASN A 128 -12.74 15.79 -18.15
N VAL A 129 -11.95 14.99 -18.87
CA VAL A 129 -12.06 14.88 -20.34
C VAL A 129 -13.39 14.27 -20.75
N THR A 130 -13.86 13.24 -20.04
CA THR A 130 -15.10 12.52 -20.38
C THR A 130 -16.35 13.36 -20.13
N HIS A 131 -16.37 14.22 -19.10
CA HIS A 131 -17.49 15.14 -18.84
C HIS A 131 -17.50 16.39 -19.74
N SER A 132 -16.40 16.68 -20.44
CA SER A 132 -16.30 17.84 -21.36
C SER A 132 -16.74 17.55 -22.80
N LEU A 133 -17.02 16.28 -23.12
CA LEU A 133 -17.54 15.78 -24.40
C LEU A 133 -19.05 15.52 -24.29
#